data_AF-A0A378FY20-F1
#
_entry.id   AF-A0A378FY20-F1
#
_cell.length_a   1.000
_cell.length_b   1.000
_cell.length_c   1.000
_cell.angle_alpha   90.00
_cell.angle_beta   90.00
_cell.angle_gamma   90.00
#
_symmetry.space_group_name_H-M   'P 1'
#
loop_
_entity.id
_entity.type
_entity.pdbx_description
1 polymer ?
#
loop_
_entity_poly.entity_id
_entity_poly.type
_entity_poly.pdbx_seq_one_letter_code
_entity_poly.pdbx_strand_id
1 'polypeptide(L)'
;MAPLTDAFAADELRQQLEARGIRCVLACSIAAIDADGVRLADGRVFRAARVVLATGVQPDSRLAAQSGVLCQRGIVVDRQMASSLPGISAIGECCEIYGQTWGLVAPCLRQAEVLADRLCGAPGEGFVWQDAGTRLKVTGIELFSAGEQQAGEQDDIYTSWDPIDRHYRRLLLRDGRLRGVLLMGDCTAAAALTARLESDEPATVDWLFDPSSTQPQAAGIMTMTKPVLVLVGHGMVGHHFLEQCVSRNLHQQYRIVVFGEERYPAYDRVHLSEYFAGRSAESLSLAAGDFFIEHGIELRLGEAVATIDRDARLVRDAEGHEIHWDKLVLATARIPLFRQSP
;
A
#
# COMPACT_ATOMS: atom_id res chain seq x y z
N MET A 1 -14.44 -5.33 -19.48
CA MET A 1 -13.14 -5.05 -18.83
C MET A 1 -13.02 -6.03 -17.68
N ALA A 2 -11.90 -6.74 -17.55
CA ALA A 2 -11.69 -7.57 -16.37
C ALA A 2 -11.60 -6.66 -15.13
N PRO A 3 -12.12 -7.09 -13.97
CA PRO A 3 -12.03 -6.29 -12.75
C PRO A 3 -10.56 -6.08 -12.36
N LEU A 4 -10.23 -4.87 -11.92
CA LEU A 4 -8.87 -4.50 -11.44
C LEU A 4 -8.65 -4.88 -9.98
N THR A 5 -9.72 -5.24 -9.26
CA THR A 5 -9.72 -5.55 -7.83
C THR A 5 -10.57 -6.78 -7.56
N ASP A 6 -10.38 -7.40 -6.41
CA ASP A 6 -11.32 -8.39 -5.87
C ASP A 6 -12.45 -7.70 -5.08
N ALA A 7 -13.36 -8.50 -4.52
CA ALA A 7 -14.50 -7.98 -3.76
C ALA A 7 -14.07 -7.29 -2.45
N PHE A 8 -13.05 -7.80 -1.78
CA PHE A 8 -12.57 -7.24 -0.52
C PHE A 8 -11.95 -5.86 -0.74
N ALA A 9 -10.98 -5.75 -1.65
CA ALA A 9 -10.36 -4.48 -1.99
C ALA A 9 -11.37 -3.47 -2.55
N ALA A 10 -12.36 -3.93 -3.32
CA ALA A 10 -13.43 -3.05 -3.81
C ALA A 10 -14.24 -2.44 -2.65
N ASP A 11 -14.55 -3.22 -1.60
CA ASP A 11 -15.29 -2.70 -0.45
C ASP A 11 -14.44 -1.76 0.41
N GLU A 12 -13.17 -2.09 0.66
CA GLU A 12 -12.26 -1.18 1.38
C GLU A 12 -12.06 0.14 0.64
N LEU A 13 -11.92 0.09 -0.69
CA LEU A 13 -11.87 1.30 -1.52
C LEU A 13 -13.15 2.12 -1.38
N ARG A 14 -14.31 1.47 -1.44
CA ARG A 14 -15.61 2.14 -1.25
C ARG A 14 -15.69 2.81 0.11
N GLN A 15 -15.35 2.12 1.20
CA GLN A 15 -15.33 2.69 2.55
C GLN A 15 -14.39 3.90 2.65
N GLN A 16 -13.20 3.82 2.05
CA GLN A 16 -12.23 4.92 2.05
C GLN A 16 -12.69 6.15 1.25
N LEU A 17 -13.45 5.94 0.17
CA LEU A 17 -14.10 7.02 -0.59
C LEU A 17 -15.25 7.63 0.21
N GLU A 18 -16.07 6.82 0.85
CA GLU A 18 -17.19 7.27 1.69
C GLU A 18 -16.72 8.09 2.90
N ALA A 19 -15.63 7.68 3.55
CA ALA A 19 -15.00 8.45 4.63
C ALA A 19 -14.52 9.83 4.18
N ARG A 20 -14.28 10.03 2.88
CA ARG A 20 -13.93 11.31 2.25
C ARG A 20 -15.16 12.08 1.75
N GLY A 21 -16.37 11.65 2.12
CA GLY A 21 -17.62 12.26 1.70
C GLY A 21 -18.06 11.91 0.28
N ILE A 22 -17.41 10.95 -0.38
CA ILE A 22 -17.76 10.50 -1.73
C ILE A 22 -18.77 9.37 -1.61
N ARG A 23 -20.04 9.65 -1.93
CA ARG A 23 -21.09 8.64 -1.94
C ARG A 23 -20.98 7.76 -3.19
N CYS A 24 -20.68 6.48 -3.00
CA CYS A 24 -20.70 5.49 -4.06
C CYS A 24 -22.10 4.89 -4.24
N VAL A 25 -22.65 4.95 -5.46
CA VAL A 25 -23.90 4.27 -5.81
C VAL A 25 -23.55 3.19 -6.82
N LEU A 26 -23.67 1.93 -6.40
CA LEU A 26 -23.25 0.75 -7.17
C LEU A 26 -24.46 0.02 -7.78
N ALA A 27 -24.16 -0.94 -8.66
CA ALA A 27 -25.15 -1.80 -9.32
C ALA A 27 -26.29 -1.01 -10.00
N CYS A 28 -25.95 0.13 -10.62
CA CYS A 28 -26.88 1.00 -11.30
C CYS A 28 -26.35 1.43 -12.67
N SER A 29 -27.26 1.78 -13.56
CA SER A 29 -26.96 2.46 -14.82
C SER A 29 -27.65 3.81 -14.87
N ILE A 30 -27.03 4.77 -15.55
CA ILE A 30 -27.63 6.07 -15.83
C ILE A 30 -28.66 5.88 -16.95
N ALA A 31 -29.89 6.32 -16.73
CA ALA A 31 -30.94 6.35 -17.74
C ALA A 31 -31.00 7.69 -18.48
N ALA A 32 -30.80 8.80 -17.77
CA ALA A 32 -30.77 10.13 -18.36
C ALA A 32 -29.95 11.10 -17.52
N ILE A 33 -29.42 12.13 -18.18
CA ILE A 33 -28.83 13.32 -17.56
C ILE A 33 -29.72 14.48 -17.98
N ASP A 34 -30.44 15.04 -17.01
CA ASP A 34 -31.37 16.14 -17.18
C ASP A 34 -30.71 17.46 -16.71
N ALA A 35 -31.36 18.61 -16.94
CA ALA A 35 -30.81 19.91 -16.58
C ALA A 35 -30.48 20.06 -15.08
N ASP A 36 -31.22 19.37 -14.23
CA ASP A 36 -31.12 19.47 -12.76
C ASP A 36 -30.41 18.27 -12.10
N GLY A 37 -29.93 17.28 -12.87
CA GLY A 37 -29.26 16.13 -12.30
C GLY A 37 -29.25 14.85 -13.15
N VAL A 38 -29.10 13.72 -12.47
CA VAL A 38 -28.95 12.38 -13.07
C VAL A 38 -30.09 11.48 -12.62
N ARG A 39 -30.75 10.82 -13.58
CA ARG A 39 -31.74 9.78 -13.33
C ARG A 39 -31.15 8.40 -13.62
N LEU A 40 -31.27 7.49 -12.66
CA LEU A 40 -30.87 6.11 -12.79
C LEU A 40 -31.98 5.26 -13.42
N ALA A 41 -31.62 4.11 -14.00
CA ALA A 41 -32.57 3.19 -14.62
C ALA A 41 -33.60 2.59 -13.64
N ASP A 42 -33.28 2.56 -12.34
CA ASP A 42 -34.20 2.13 -11.28
C ASP A 42 -35.12 3.25 -10.76
N GLY A 43 -35.10 4.42 -11.40
CA GLY A 43 -35.95 5.56 -11.07
C GLY A 43 -35.40 6.50 -10.00
N ARG A 44 -34.29 6.17 -9.32
CA ARG A 44 -33.64 7.11 -8.38
C ARG A 44 -33.13 8.34 -9.13
N VAL A 45 -33.26 9.51 -8.50
CA VAL A 45 -32.84 10.81 -9.05
C VAL A 45 -31.86 11.49 -8.11
N PHE A 46 -30.75 11.98 -8.65
CA PHE A 46 -29.71 12.70 -7.94
C PHE A 46 -29.58 14.10 -8.50
N ARG A 47 -29.85 15.13 -7.69
CA ARG A 47 -29.62 16.51 -8.08
C ARG A 47 -28.13 16.79 -8.21
N ALA A 48 -27.74 17.40 -9.31
CA ALA A 48 -26.35 17.75 -9.55
C ALA A 48 -26.27 19.01 -10.41
N ALA A 49 -25.46 19.98 -9.99
CA ALA A 49 -25.17 21.16 -10.81
C ALA A 49 -24.18 20.85 -11.94
N ARG A 50 -23.38 19.78 -11.79
CA ARG A 50 -22.37 19.33 -12.76
C ARG A 50 -22.33 17.81 -12.78
N VAL A 51 -22.13 17.25 -13.98
CA VAL A 51 -21.99 15.81 -14.20
C VAL A 51 -20.69 15.58 -14.96
N VAL A 52 -19.84 14.70 -14.44
CA VAL A 52 -18.60 14.27 -15.08
C VAL A 52 -18.79 12.83 -15.53
N LEU A 53 -18.52 12.56 -16.82
CA LEU A 53 -18.59 11.21 -17.39
C LEU A 53 -17.19 10.61 -17.43
N ALA A 54 -17.02 9.48 -16.75
CA ALA A 54 -15.77 8.72 -16.69
C ALA A 54 -16.05 7.23 -16.97
N THR A 55 -16.74 6.95 -18.08
CA THR A 55 -17.24 5.61 -18.45
C THR A 55 -16.28 4.82 -19.35
N GLY A 56 -14.99 5.16 -19.31
CA GLY A 56 -13.95 4.60 -20.18
C GLY A 56 -13.78 5.34 -21.51
N VAL A 57 -12.80 4.89 -22.28
CA VAL A 57 -12.43 5.44 -23.61
C VAL A 57 -12.43 4.32 -24.66
N GLN A 58 -12.50 4.70 -25.93
CA GLN A 58 -12.40 3.80 -27.08
C GLN A 58 -11.40 4.36 -28.09
N PRO A 59 -10.67 3.50 -28.82
CA PRO A 59 -9.78 3.93 -29.91
C PRO A 59 -10.54 4.78 -30.95
N ASP A 60 -10.00 5.95 -31.30
CA ASP A 60 -10.54 6.75 -32.39
C ASP A 60 -9.89 6.34 -33.73
N SER A 61 -10.58 5.47 -34.46
CA SER A 61 -10.13 4.94 -35.77
C SER A 61 -10.86 5.56 -36.96
N ARG A 62 -11.69 6.61 -36.74
CA ARG A 62 -12.60 7.16 -37.75
C ARG A 62 -11.88 7.63 -39.02
N LEU A 63 -10.78 8.37 -38.86
CA LEU A 63 -9.99 8.87 -39.98
C LEU A 63 -9.42 7.72 -40.82
N ALA A 64 -8.79 6.75 -40.17
CA ALA A 64 -8.18 5.59 -40.82
C ALA A 64 -9.22 4.75 -41.57
N ALA A 65 -10.38 4.51 -40.96
CA ALA A 65 -11.48 3.77 -41.56
C ALA A 65 -12.02 4.48 -42.82
N GLN A 66 -12.21 5.81 -42.76
CA GLN A 66 -12.63 6.62 -43.91
C GLN A 66 -11.59 6.62 -45.04
N SER A 67 -10.31 6.46 -44.70
CA SER A 67 -9.20 6.34 -45.66
C SER A 67 -8.98 4.91 -46.18
N GLY A 68 -9.81 3.94 -45.80
CA GLY A 68 -9.71 2.55 -46.25
C GLY A 68 -8.64 1.72 -45.54
N VAL A 69 -8.06 2.21 -44.45
CA VAL A 69 -7.16 1.42 -43.59
C VAL A 69 -8.00 0.45 -42.76
N LEU A 70 -7.55 -0.80 -42.64
CA LEU A 70 -8.26 -1.82 -41.88
C LEU A 70 -8.38 -1.40 -40.40
N CYS A 71 -9.61 -1.34 -39.91
CA CYS A 71 -9.93 -1.03 -38.52
C CYS A 71 -10.90 -2.08 -37.95
N GLN A 72 -10.77 -2.38 -36.66
CA GLN A 72 -11.66 -3.24 -35.90
C GLN A 72 -12.04 -2.54 -34.58
N ARG A 73 -11.48 -2.96 -33.44
CA ARG A 73 -11.55 -2.21 -32.17
C ARG A 73 -10.68 -0.95 -32.24
N GLY A 74 -9.58 -1.00 -32.99
CA GLY A 74 -8.70 0.13 -33.33
C GLY A 74 -8.16 0.00 -34.76
N ILE A 75 -7.15 0.78 -35.11
CA ILE A 75 -6.42 0.68 -36.38
C ILE A 75 -5.54 -0.58 -36.32
N VAL A 76 -5.80 -1.54 -37.21
CA VAL A 76 -5.09 -2.83 -37.18
C VAL A 76 -3.67 -2.63 -37.71
N VAL A 77 -2.68 -2.96 -36.87
CA VAL A 77 -1.26 -2.93 -37.22
C VAL A 77 -0.55 -4.23 -36.85
N ASP A 78 0.56 -4.52 -37.53
CA ASP A 78 1.46 -5.62 -37.17
C ASP A 78 2.40 -5.25 -36.01
N ARG A 79 3.26 -6.18 -35.59
CA ARG A 79 4.26 -5.93 -34.53
C ARG A 79 5.31 -4.88 -34.91
N GLN A 80 5.42 -4.49 -36.17
CA GLN A 80 6.30 -3.41 -36.63
C GLN A 80 5.53 -2.09 -36.81
N MET A 81 4.31 -1.99 -36.24
CA MET A 81 3.41 -0.84 -36.34
C MET A 81 2.95 -0.52 -37.76
N ALA A 82 3.06 -1.47 -38.70
CA ALA A 82 2.61 -1.29 -40.08
C ALA A 82 1.11 -1.56 -40.19
N SER A 83 0.38 -0.68 -40.85
CA SER A 83 -1.04 -0.92 -41.18
C SER A 83 -1.19 -1.86 -42.38
N SER A 84 -2.43 -2.15 -42.76
CA SER A 84 -2.74 -2.91 -43.98
C SER A 84 -2.33 -2.22 -45.29
N LEU A 85 -2.03 -0.92 -45.26
CA LEU A 85 -1.67 -0.13 -46.44
C LEU A 85 -0.18 0.29 -46.40
N PRO A 86 0.56 0.16 -47.53
CA PRO A 86 1.95 0.59 -47.61
C PRO A 86 2.13 2.08 -47.25
N GLY A 87 3.17 2.39 -46.47
CA GLY A 87 3.48 3.76 -46.07
C GLY A 87 2.60 4.33 -44.95
N ILE A 88 1.60 3.59 -44.46
CA ILE A 88 0.71 4.01 -43.37
C ILE A 88 1.00 3.19 -42.11
N SER A 89 1.03 3.85 -40.97
CA SER A 89 1.33 3.27 -39.65
C SER A 89 0.51 3.97 -38.58
N ALA A 90 0.32 3.29 -37.47
CA ALA A 90 -0.36 3.86 -36.31
C ALA A 90 0.43 3.49 -35.04
N ILE A 91 0.46 4.41 -34.08
CA ILE A 91 0.97 4.22 -32.72
C ILE A 91 0.01 4.91 -31.74
N GLY A 92 -0.01 4.47 -30.49
CA GLY A 92 -0.84 5.02 -29.43
C GLY A 92 -2.10 4.20 -29.16
N GLU A 93 -3.03 4.80 -28.41
CA GLU A 93 -4.29 4.16 -28.00
C GLU A 93 -5.21 3.83 -29.18
N CYS A 94 -4.98 4.43 -30.36
CA CYS A 94 -5.74 4.15 -31.57
C CYS A 94 -5.38 2.80 -32.19
N CYS A 95 -4.30 2.14 -31.77
CA CYS A 95 -3.79 0.92 -32.39
C CYS A 95 -4.42 -0.35 -31.84
N GLU A 96 -4.55 -1.33 -32.73
CA GLU A 96 -4.90 -2.70 -32.41
C GLU A 96 -3.86 -3.67 -32.99
N ILE A 97 -3.36 -4.59 -32.16
CA ILE A 97 -2.47 -5.68 -32.58
C ILE A 97 -3.05 -6.98 -32.04
N TYR A 98 -3.32 -7.93 -32.93
CA TYR A 98 -3.94 -9.24 -32.59
C TYR A 98 -5.21 -9.12 -31.72
N GLY A 99 -6.09 -8.15 -32.00
CA GLY A 99 -7.33 -7.95 -31.25
C GLY A 99 -7.17 -7.20 -29.92
N GLN A 100 -5.96 -6.77 -29.56
CA GLN A 100 -5.65 -6.07 -28.30
C GLN A 100 -5.38 -4.58 -28.52
N THR A 101 -5.80 -3.76 -27.55
CA THR A 101 -5.68 -2.30 -27.54
C THR A 101 -5.12 -1.85 -26.19
N TRP A 102 -4.31 -0.79 -26.16
CA TRP A 102 -3.67 -0.29 -24.93
C TRP A 102 -4.07 1.14 -24.61
N GLY A 103 -4.74 1.36 -23.47
CA GLY A 103 -5.10 2.69 -22.95
C GLY A 103 -4.11 3.20 -21.90
N LEU A 104 -2.81 2.92 -22.08
CA LEU A 104 -1.75 3.27 -21.13
C LEU A 104 -0.60 3.96 -21.87
N VAL A 105 0.07 4.90 -21.20
CA VAL A 105 1.16 5.68 -21.81
C VAL A 105 2.37 4.82 -22.16
N ALA A 106 2.79 3.94 -21.26
CA ALA A 106 4.01 3.14 -21.43
C ALA A 106 4.00 2.23 -22.68
N PRO A 107 2.93 1.46 -23.01
CA PRO A 107 2.86 0.74 -24.27
C PRO A 107 2.87 1.67 -25.49
N CYS A 108 2.21 2.84 -25.41
CA CYS A 108 2.23 3.81 -26.51
C CYS A 108 3.64 4.33 -26.80
N LEU A 109 4.45 4.57 -25.77
CA LEU A 109 5.85 4.96 -25.92
C LEU A 109 6.67 3.84 -26.57
N ARG A 110 6.47 2.58 -26.15
CA ARG A 110 7.17 1.44 -26.76
C ARG A 110 6.77 1.22 -28.22
N GLN A 111 5.51 1.43 -28.58
CA GLN A 111 5.05 1.41 -29.98
C GLN A 111 5.77 2.48 -30.81
N ALA A 112 5.95 3.68 -30.26
CA ALA A 112 6.66 4.77 -30.93
C ALA A 112 8.14 4.43 -31.19
N GLU A 113 8.83 3.82 -30.22
CA GLU A 113 10.21 3.33 -30.38
C GLU A 113 10.32 2.31 -31.52
N VAL A 114 9.43 1.30 -31.53
CA VAL A 114 9.41 0.27 -32.58
C VAL A 114 9.20 0.87 -33.97
N LEU A 115 8.27 1.83 -34.10
CA LEU A 115 8.06 2.51 -35.37
C LEU A 115 9.28 3.34 -35.77
N ALA A 116 9.92 4.03 -34.83
CA ALA A 116 11.11 4.83 -35.08
C ALA A 116 12.26 3.97 -35.62
N ASP A 117 12.56 2.84 -34.96
CA ASP A 117 13.59 1.88 -35.39
C ASP A 117 13.34 1.39 -36.83
N ARG A 118 12.10 1.03 -37.14
CA ARG A 118 11.70 0.60 -38.49
C ARG A 118 11.87 1.70 -39.53
N LEU A 119 11.48 2.95 -39.20
CA LEU A 119 11.62 4.09 -40.11
C LEU A 119 13.09 4.47 -40.35
N CYS A 120 13.97 4.22 -39.39
CA CYS A 120 15.43 4.35 -39.54
C CYS A 120 16.06 3.23 -40.39
N GLY A 121 15.29 2.26 -40.87
CA GLY A 121 15.80 1.10 -41.62
C GLY A 121 16.52 0.07 -40.75
N ALA A 122 16.34 0.12 -39.43
CA ALA A 122 16.95 -0.79 -38.47
C ALA A 122 15.86 -1.46 -37.60
N PRO A 123 14.92 -2.24 -38.19
CA PRO A 123 13.83 -2.84 -37.43
C PRO A 123 14.36 -3.84 -36.39
N GLY A 124 13.98 -3.62 -35.12
CA GLY A 124 14.22 -4.57 -34.03
C GLY A 124 13.16 -5.69 -33.99
N GLU A 125 13.04 -6.38 -32.84
CA GLU A 125 12.14 -7.53 -32.65
C GLU A 125 10.63 -7.22 -32.74
N GLY A 126 10.26 -5.95 -32.93
CA GLY A 126 8.88 -5.49 -32.98
C GLY A 126 8.26 -5.31 -31.58
N PHE A 127 7.03 -4.83 -31.55
CA PHE A 127 6.29 -4.57 -30.33
C PHE A 127 5.93 -5.88 -29.62
N VAL A 128 6.30 -5.90 -28.35
CA VAL A 128 5.84 -6.82 -27.31
C VAL A 128 5.53 -5.94 -26.12
N TRP A 129 4.40 -6.20 -25.46
CA TRP A 129 4.06 -5.50 -24.24
C TRP A 129 3.70 -6.47 -23.15
N GLN A 130 4.26 -6.21 -21.99
CA GLN A 130 3.96 -6.88 -20.75
C GLN A 130 3.31 -5.87 -19.82
N ASP A 131 2.15 -6.22 -19.28
CA ASP A 131 1.50 -5.35 -18.32
C ASP A 131 2.35 -5.24 -17.05
N ALA A 132 2.83 -4.04 -16.75
CA ALA A 132 3.60 -3.74 -15.54
C ALA A 132 2.68 -3.51 -14.32
N GLY A 133 1.40 -3.79 -14.47
CA GLY A 133 0.37 -3.56 -13.48
C GLY A 133 -0.20 -2.13 -13.52
N THR A 134 -1.42 -2.02 -13.02
CA THR A 134 -2.17 -0.76 -12.94
C THR A 134 -2.11 -0.23 -11.51
N ARG A 135 -1.70 1.04 -11.36
CA ARG A 135 -1.78 1.80 -10.10
C ARG A 135 -2.94 2.77 -10.10
N LEU A 136 -3.73 2.77 -9.03
CA LEU A 136 -4.71 3.80 -8.77
C LEU A 136 -4.01 5.06 -8.22
N LYS A 137 -4.36 6.22 -8.77
CA LYS A 137 -3.85 7.53 -8.34
C LYS A 137 -4.97 8.33 -7.68
N VAL A 138 -5.40 7.91 -6.52
CA VAL A 138 -6.31 8.69 -5.66
C VAL A 138 -5.52 9.13 -4.44
N THR A 139 -5.58 10.42 -4.10
CA THR A 139 -4.80 10.95 -2.98
C THR A 139 -5.13 10.24 -1.68
N GLY A 140 -4.11 9.64 -1.05
CA GLY A 140 -4.23 8.89 0.19
C GLY A 140 -4.91 7.53 0.04
N ILE A 141 -5.06 7.01 -1.17
CA ILE A 141 -5.47 5.62 -1.42
C ILE A 141 -4.50 5.03 -2.43
N GLU A 142 -3.64 4.14 -1.96
CA GLU A 142 -2.72 3.40 -2.79
C GLU A 142 -3.33 2.04 -3.15
N LEU A 143 -3.36 1.72 -4.44
CA LEU A 143 -3.79 0.42 -4.92
C LEU A 143 -3.00 0.05 -6.18
N PHE A 144 -2.53 -1.18 -6.22
CA PHE A 144 -1.78 -1.77 -7.32
C PHE A 144 -2.38 -3.12 -7.70
N SER A 145 -2.52 -3.38 -8.99
CA SER A 145 -2.99 -4.67 -9.52
C SER A 145 -2.14 -5.09 -10.71
N ALA A 146 -1.80 -6.37 -10.81
CA ALA A 146 -1.10 -6.94 -11.97
C ALA A 146 -1.58 -8.37 -12.22
N GLY A 147 -1.63 -8.79 -13.48
CA GLY A 147 -2.09 -10.13 -13.86
C GLY A 147 -3.58 -10.38 -13.63
N GLU A 148 -3.96 -11.66 -13.57
CA GLU A 148 -5.34 -12.12 -13.45
C GLU A 148 -5.93 -11.76 -12.06
N GLN A 149 -7.06 -11.07 -12.02
CA GLN A 149 -7.71 -10.73 -10.74
C GLN A 149 -8.84 -11.70 -10.38
N GLN A 150 -9.46 -12.33 -11.38
CA GLN A 150 -10.53 -13.27 -11.19
C GLN A 150 -9.97 -14.69 -11.03
N ALA A 151 -10.29 -15.34 -9.92
CA ALA A 151 -9.93 -16.73 -9.69
C ALA A 151 -10.90 -17.68 -10.40
N GLY A 152 -10.35 -18.72 -11.01
CA GLY A 152 -11.05 -19.92 -11.46
C GLY A 152 -11.10 -20.99 -10.37
N GLU A 153 -11.76 -22.11 -10.66
CA GLU A 153 -11.98 -23.21 -9.69
C GLU A 153 -10.69 -23.93 -9.26
N GLN A 154 -9.63 -23.83 -10.07
CA GLN A 154 -8.33 -24.48 -9.84
C GLN A 154 -7.29 -23.53 -9.23
N ASP A 155 -7.69 -22.30 -8.90
CA ASP A 155 -6.77 -21.28 -8.42
C ASP A 155 -6.70 -21.25 -6.90
N ASP A 156 -5.49 -21.18 -6.38
CA ASP A 156 -5.25 -20.89 -4.98
C ASP A 156 -5.19 -19.37 -4.77
N ILE A 157 -5.81 -18.90 -3.69
CA ILE A 157 -5.79 -17.47 -3.34
C ILE A 157 -5.13 -17.31 -1.97
N TYR A 158 -4.04 -16.56 -1.94
CA TYR A 158 -3.40 -16.15 -0.71
C TYR A 158 -3.75 -14.69 -0.42
N THR A 159 -4.15 -14.39 0.82
CA THR A 159 -4.50 -13.04 1.24
C THR A 159 -3.89 -12.68 2.58
N SER A 160 -3.59 -11.40 2.77
CA SER A 160 -3.21 -10.78 4.03
C SER A 160 -3.94 -9.45 4.18
N TRP A 161 -4.48 -9.19 5.36
CA TRP A 161 -5.17 -7.94 5.70
C TRP A 161 -4.70 -7.46 7.06
N ASP A 162 -4.13 -6.25 7.11
CA ASP A 162 -3.88 -5.53 8.34
C ASP A 162 -5.02 -4.52 8.58
N PRO A 163 -5.88 -4.73 9.60
CA PRO A 163 -7.00 -3.83 9.88
C PRO A 163 -6.58 -2.48 10.48
N ILE A 164 -5.37 -2.37 11.01
CA ILE A 164 -4.85 -1.14 11.63
C ILE A 164 -4.27 -0.25 10.53
N ASP A 165 -3.31 -0.78 9.77
CA ASP A 165 -2.65 -0.05 8.69
C ASP A 165 -3.50 -0.02 7.40
N ARG A 166 -4.59 -0.79 7.37
CA ARG A 166 -5.47 -1.00 6.20
C ARG A 166 -4.71 -1.46 4.97
N HIS A 167 -3.74 -2.34 5.18
CA HIS A 167 -2.94 -2.94 4.12
C HIS A 167 -3.55 -4.27 3.68
N TYR A 168 -3.93 -4.36 2.43
CA TYR A 168 -4.44 -5.60 1.84
C TYR A 168 -3.47 -6.11 0.79
N ARG A 169 -3.20 -7.40 0.82
CA ARG A 169 -2.36 -8.08 -0.17
C ARG A 169 -3.06 -9.36 -0.61
N ARG A 170 -3.09 -9.61 -1.91
CA ARG A 170 -3.64 -10.81 -2.49
C ARG A 170 -2.77 -11.31 -3.62
N LEU A 171 -2.50 -12.61 -3.60
CA LEU A 171 -1.83 -13.35 -4.66
C LEU A 171 -2.78 -14.42 -5.18
N LEU A 172 -2.89 -14.52 -6.49
CA LEU A 172 -3.62 -15.57 -7.18
C LEU A 172 -2.61 -16.51 -7.82
N LEU A 173 -2.73 -17.80 -7.51
CA LEU A 173 -1.84 -18.85 -7.96
C LEU A 173 -2.60 -19.88 -8.79
N ARG A 174 -1.94 -20.46 -9.78
CA ARG A 174 -2.43 -21.61 -10.56
C ARG A 174 -1.27 -22.54 -10.81
N ASP A 175 -1.45 -23.84 -10.54
CA ASP A 175 -0.41 -24.86 -10.67
C ASP A 175 0.90 -24.48 -9.94
N GLY A 176 0.77 -23.87 -8.76
CA GLY A 176 1.89 -23.39 -7.96
C GLY A 176 2.62 -22.17 -8.52
N ARG A 177 2.09 -21.49 -9.56
CA ARG A 177 2.70 -20.30 -10.17
C ARG A 177 1.87 -19.06 -9.90
N LEU A 178 2.52 -17.91 -9.76
CA LEU A 178 1.84 -16.63 -9.58
C LEU A 178 1.18 -16.18 -10.89
N ARG A 179 -0.10 -15.84 -10.82
CA ARG A 179 -0.92 -15.41 -11.96
C ARG A 179 -1.51 -14.02 -11.76
N GLY A 180 -1.65 -13.58 -10.51
CA GLY A 180 -2.24 -12.29 -10.18
C GLY A 180 -1.75 -11.72 -8.85
N VAL A 181 -1.66 -10.40 -8.80
CA VAL A 181 -1.24 -9.62 -7.64
C VAL A 181 -2.21 -8.46 -7.45
N LEU A 182 -2.60 -8.22 -6.20
CA LEU A 182 -3.37 -7.06 -5.78
C LEU A 182 -2.86 -6.56 -4.44
N LEU A 183 -2.48 -5.29 -4.37
CA LEU A 183 -1.98 -4.62 -3.17
C LEU A 183 -2.81 -3.36 -2.93
N MET A 184 -3.15 -3.08 -1.68
CA MET A 184 -3.78 -1.83 -1.24
C MET A 184 -3.06 -1.32 0.01
N GLY A 185 -2.86 0.00 0.09
CA GLY A 185 -1.99 0.62 1.07
C GLY A 185 -0.54 0.43 0.64
N ASP A 186 0.22 -0.40 1.35
CA ASP A 186 1.62 -0.66 0.99
C ASP A 186 1.77 -1.41 -0.35
N CYS A 187 2.21 -0.67 -1.38
CA CYS A 187 2.48 -1.17 -2.72
C CYS A 187 3.98 -1.30 -3.05
N THR A 188 4.87 -1.31 -2.05
CA THR A 188 6.34 -1.38 -2.25
C THR A 188 6.77 -2.63 -3.01
N ALA A 189 6.16 -3.78 -2.70
CA ALA A 189 6.44 -5.07 -3.33
C ALA A 189 5.93 -5.19 -4.78
N ALA A 190 5.21 -4.19 -5.32
CA ALA A 190 4.58 -4.25 -6.63
C ALA A 190 5.57 -4.62 -7.75
N ALA A 191 6.75 -4.01 -7.79
CA ALA A 191 7.72 -4.29 -8.85
C ALA A 191 8.28 -5.72 -8.77
N ALA A 192 8.63 -6.17 -7.56
CA ALA A 192 9.16 -7.52 -7.34
C ALA A 192 8.14 -8.61 -7.66
N LEU A 193 6.88 -8.42 -7.24
CA LEU A 193 5.80 -9.37 -7.50
C LEU A 193 5.39 -9.37 -8.99
N THR A 194 5.47 -8.24 -9.67
CA THR A 194 5.22 -8.17 -11.12
C THR A 194 6.26 -8.97 -11.89
N ALA A 195 7.55 -8.84 -11.55
CA ALA A 195 8.61 -9.62 -12.17
C ALA A 195 8.43 -11.14 -11.95
N ARG A 196 7.79 -11.55 -10.85
CA ARG A 196 7.51 -12.97 -10.56
C ARG A 196 6.34 -13.55 -11.35
N LEU A 197 5.47 -12.73 -11.94
CA LEU A 197 4.38 -13.22 -12.82
C LEU A 197 4.91 -13.94 -14.07
N GLU A 198 6.15 -13.67 -14.45
CA GLU A 198 6.88 -14.28 -15.56
C GLU A 198 7.73 -15.48 -15.14
N SER A 199 7.91 -15.65 -13.83
CA SER A 199 8.78 -16.68 -13.31
C SER A 199 8.06 -18.03 -13.25
N ASP A 200 8.81 -19.08 -13.57
CA ASP A 200 8.41 -20.46 -13.31
C ASP A 200 8.67 -20.88 -11.85
N GLU A 201 9.13 -19.95 -11.01
CA GLU A 201 9.37 -20.17 -9.59
C GLU A 201 8.06 -20.54 -8.88
N PRO A 202 8.04 -21.62 -8.08
CA PRO A 202 6.87 -21.97 -7.28
C PRO A 202 6.53 -20.85 -6.30
N ALA A 203 5.34 -20.29 -6.44
CA ALA A 203 4.84 -19.26 -5.56
C ALA A 203 4.63 -19.81 -4.15
N THR A 204 5.23 -19.15 -3.17
CA THR A 204 5.09 -19.49 -1.76
C THR A 204 4.22 -18.47 -1.05
N VAL A 205 3.61 -18.87 0.07
CA VAL A 205 2.85 -17.95 0.93
C VAL A 205 3.70 -16.78 1.42
N ASP A 206 5.02 -16.99 1.55
CA ASP A 206 5.97 -15.96 1.97
C ASP A 206 5.99 -14.76 1.03
N TRP A 207 5.56 -14.89 -0.22
CA TRP A 207 5.47 -13.77 -1.18
C TRP A 207 4.36 -12.78 -0.86
N LEU A 208 3.38 -13.15 -0.01
CA LEU A 208 2.48 -12.14 0.57
C LEU A 208 3.27 -11.11 1.38
N PHE A 209 4.41 -11.53 1.91
CA PHE A 209 5.31 -10.76 2.75
C PHE A 209 6.58 -10.45 1.95
N ASP A 210 7.29 -9.39 2.32
CA ASP A 210 8.47 -8.98 1.58
C ASP A 210 9.60 -9.99 1.82
N PRO A 211 10.32 -10.52 0.80
CA PRO A 211 11.49 -11.37 1.01
C PRO A 211 12.64 -10.68 1.79
N SER A 212 12.59 -9.38 2.05
CA SER A 212 13.51 -8.74 3.00
C SER A 212 13.18 -9.01 4.46
N SER A 213 12.03 -9.64 4.78
CA SER A 213 11.73 -10.14 6.12
C SER A 213 12.25 -11.56 6.29
N THR A 214 13.49 -11.69 6.79
CA THR A 214 13.97 -12.98 7.31
C THR A 214 13.23 -13.29 8.61
N GLN A 215 12.14 -14.03 8.53
CA GLN A 215 11.55 -14.72 9.68
C GLN A 215 11.97 -16.20 9.68
N PRO A 216 12.40 -16.77 10.82
CA PRO A 216 12.74 -18.18 10.90
C PRO A 216 11.47 -19.05 10.86
N GLN A 217 11.48 -20.10 10.03
CA GLN A 217 10.43 -21.11 9.96
C GLN A 217 10.24 -21.82 11.31
N ALA A 218 9.01 -21.83 11.81
CA ALA A 218 8.55 -22.79 12.81
C ALA A 218 7.21 -23.39 12.35
N ALA A 219 7.17 -24.71 12.30
CA ALA A 219 6.03 -25.49 11.85
C ALA A 219 4.86 -25.42 12.84
N GLY A 220 3.64 -25.31 12.31
CA GLY A 220 2.38 -25.50 13.04
C GLY A 220 1.66 -24.19 13.34
N ILE A 221 0.64 -23.89 12.53
CA ILE A 221 -0.53 -23.02 12.75
C ILE A 221 -0.34 -21.81 13.70
N MET A 222 -0.52 -20.58 13.17
CA MET A 222 -1.19 -19.37 13.74
C MET A 222 -0.44 -18.03 13.56
N THR A 223 -1.18 -17.07 12.98
CA THR A 223 -1.19 -15.59 13.20
C THR A 223 0.14 -14.84 13.36
N MET A 224 0.53 -13.98 12.40
CA MET A 224 1.76 -13.16 12.50
C MET A 224 1.48 -11.70 12.88
N THR A 225 1.58 -11.41 14.17
CA THR A 225 1.76 -10.06 14.74
C THR A 225 3.24 -9.67 14.72
N LYS A 226 3.57 -8.38 14.47
CA LYS A 226 4.94 -7.84 14.62
C LYS A 226 5.51 -8.25 16.01
N PRO A 227 6.79 -8.66 16.12
CA PRO A 227 7.39 -8.97 17.41
C PRO A 227 7.36 -7.74 18.32
N VAL A 228 7.06 -7.95 19.60
CA VAL A 228 6.83 -6.86 20.55
C VAL A 228 8.15 -6.47 21.23
N LEU A 229 8.57 -5.23 21.05
CA LEU A 229 9.67 -4.61 21.78
C LEU A 229 9.09 -3.72 22.88
N VAL A 230 9.28 -4.12 24.13
CA VAL A 230 8.91 -3.30 25.29
C VAL A 230 10.09 -2.46 25.75
N LEU A 231 9.90 -1.16 25.87
CA LEU A 231 10.82 -0.23 26.52
C LEU A 231 10.23 0.20 27.87
N VAL A 232 10.92 -0.08 28.97
CA VAL A 232 10.53 0.37 30.31
C VAL A 232 11.40 1.54 30.71
N GLY A 233 10.81 2.73 30.77
CA GLY A 233 11.48 3.99 31.09
C GLY A 233 11.50 4.96 29.91
N HIS A 234 10.80 6.09 30.06
CA HIS A 234 10.69 7.15 29.04
C HIS A 234 11.38 8.46 29.46
N GLY A 235 12.67 8.37 29.83
CA GLY A 235 13.53 9.54 30.08
C GLY A 235 14.37 9.93 28.87
N MET A 236 15.34 10.85 29.02
CA MET A 236 16.19 11.32 27.91
C MET A 236 16.86 10.19 27.12
N VAL A 237 17.37 9.17 27.82
CA VAL A 237 18.03 8.01 27.19
C VAL A 237 17.03 7.10 26.50
N GLY A 238 15.85 6.89 27.10
CA GLY A 238 14.78 6.11 26.50
C GLY A 238 14.25 6.76 25.22
N HIS A 239 14.06 8.08 25.23
CA HIS A 239 13.66 8.83 24.04
C HIS A 239 14.74 8.79 22.95
N HIS A 240 16.01 9.01 23.30
CA HIS A 240 17.09 8.91 22.33
C HIS A 240 17.20 7.49 21.72
N PHE A 241 16.98 6.45 22.53
CA PHE A 241 16.90 5.08 22.01
C PHE A 241 15.77 4.94 20.97
N LEU A 242 14.61 5.55 21.17
CA LEU A 242 13.52 5.54 20.18
C LEU A 242 13.90 6.30 18.90
N GLU A 243 14.58 7.45 18.97
CA GLU A 243 15.12 8.13 17.78
C GLU A 243 16.12 7.23 17.02
N GLN A 244 16.93 6.48 17.76
CA GLN A 244 17.88 5.51 17.21
C GLN A 244 17.17 4.30 16.60
N CYS A 245 16.02 3.88 17.14
CA CYS A 245 15.14 2.87 16.54
C CYS A 245 14.48 3.40 15.26
N VAL A 246 14.03 4.66 15.27
CA VAL A 246 13.41 5.29 14.12
C VAL A 246 14.39 5.45 12.96
N SER A 247 15.56 6.03 13.22
CA SER A 247 16.60 6.24 12.21
C SER A 247 17.14 4.95 11.57
N ARG A 248 16.92 3.80 12.20
CA ARG A 248 17.28 2.47 11.68
C ARG A 248 16.08 1.63 11.25
N ASN A 249 14.89 2.23 11.15
CA ASN A 249 13.63 1.58 10.77
C ASN A 249 13.20 0.41 11.68
N LEU A 250 13.67 0.36 12.93
CA LEU A 250 13.27 -0.69 13.89
C LEU A 250 11.80 -0.57 14.32
N HIS A 251 11.23 0.65 14.30
CA HIS A 251 9.80 0.90 14.52
C HIS A 251 8.88 0.25 13.46
N GLN A 252 9.41 -0.08 12.29
CA GLN A 252 8.68 -0.82 11.24
C GLN A 252 8.77 -2.34 11.46
N GLN A 253 9.79 -2.80 12.20
CA GLN A 253 10.09 -4.21 12.44
C GLN A 253 9.50 -4.74 13.76
N TYR A 254 9.37 -3.86 14.76
CA TYR A 254 8.84 -4.18 16.07
C TYR A 254 7.57 -3.38 16.36
N ARG A 255 6.59 -4.00 17.01
CA ARG A 255 5.60 -3.24 17.78
C ARG A 255 6.32 -2.70 19.01
N ILE A 256 6.63 -1.42 19.02
CA ILE A 256 7.32 -0.78 20.15
C ILE A 256 6.29 -0.27 21.15
N VAL A 257 6.32 -0.79 22.37
CA VAL A 257 5.49 -0.32 23.49
C VAL A 257 6.40 0.27 24.55
N VAL A 258 6.16 1.52 24.92
CA VAL A 258 6.98 2.30 25.84
C VAL A 258 6.18 2.58 27.11
N PHE A 259 6.67 2.10 28.24
CA PHE A 259 6.11 2.40 29.56
C PHE A 259 6.89 3.53 30.24
N GLY A 260 6.19 4.60 30.60
CA GLY A 260 6.71 5.70 31.40
C GLY A 260 5.92 5.84 32.70
N GLU A 261 6.62 5.76 33.85
CA GLU A 261 6.02 6.02 35.18
C GLU A 261 5.53 7.48 35.31
N GLU A 262 6.14 8.41 34.58
CA GLU A 262 5.79 9.82 34.64
C GLU A 262 4.59 10.15 33.74
N ARG A 263 3.83 11.16 34.15
CA ARG A 263 2.63 11.64 33.43
C ARG A 263 2.94 12.41 32.14
N TYR A 264 4.22 12.71 31.89
CA TYR A 264 4.67 13.54 30.77
C TYR A 264 5.67 12.78 29.89
N PRO A 265 5.69 13.05 28.56
CA PRO A 265 6.73 12.56 27.67
C PRO A 265 8.14 12.97 28.12
N ALA A 266 9.16 12.30 27.58
CA ALA A 266 10.55 12.59 27.92
C ALA A 266 10.89 14.07 27.70
N TYR A 267 11.56 14.66 28.67
CA TYR A 267 11.99 16.06 28.68
C TYR A 267 13.44 16.18 29.15
N ASP A 268 14.08 17.31 28.82
CA ASP A 268 15.45 17.63 29.19
C ASP A 268 15.55 17.94 30.69
N ARG A 269 15.87 16.90 31.46
CA ARG A 269 16.01 16.99 32.91
C ARG A 269 17.28 17.72 33.33
N VAL A 270 18.28 17.85 32.43
CA VAL A 270 19.54 18.54 32.72
C VAL A 270 19.30 20.04 32.85
N HIS A 271 18.39 20.59 32.05
CA HIS A 271 18.02 22.01 32.06
C HIS A 271 16.72 22.30 32.83
N LEU A 272 16.24 21.37 33.66
CA LEU A 272 14.98 21.55 34.41
C LEU A 272 15.04 22.74 35.39
N SER A 273 16.21 23.09 35.92
CA SER A 273 16.40 24.28 36.77
C SER A 273 16.06 25.59 36.06
N GLU A 274 16.18 25.63 34.72
CA GLU A 274 15.86 26.81 33.91
C GLU A 274 14.35 27.03 33.77
N TYR A 275 13.52 26.00 33.96
CA TYR A 275 12.06 26.15 34.04
C TYR A 275 11.67 27.13 35.16
N PHE A 276 12.30 26.99 36.33
CA PHE A 276 12.09 27.89 37.46
C PHE A 276 12.66 29.30 37.24
N ALA A 277 13.49 29.48 36.21
CA ALA A 277 14.00 30.77 35.76
C ALA A 277 13.14 31.40 34.63
N GLY A 278 11.99 30.82 34.29
CA GLY A 278 11.00 31.39 33.36
C GLY A 278 10.94 30.74 31.98
N ARG A 279 11.66 29.62 31.76
CA ARG A 279 11.59 28.85 30.51
C ARG A 279 10.27 28.04 30.47
N SER A 280 9.65 27.91 29.29
CA SER A 280 8.37 27.19 29.16
C SER A 280 8.55 25.67 29.22
N ALA A 281 7.52 24.94 29.65
CA ALA A 281 7.55 23.47 29.72
C ALA A 281 7.72 22.84 28.33
N GLU A 282 7.16 23.44 27.27
CA GLU A 282 7.32 22.94 25.90
C GLU A 282 8.78 22.98 25.44
N SER A 283 9.55 23.99 25.86
CA SER A 283 10.96 24.15 25.50
C SER A 283 11.90 23.10 26.12
N LEU A 284 11.37 22.29 27.04
CA LEU A 284 12.08 21.19 27.68
C LEU A 284 11.63 19.83 27.14
N SER A 285 10.52 19.73 26.39
CA SER A 285 10.09 18.46 25.80
C SER A 285 11.11 17.95 24.79
N LEU A 286 11.49 16.68 24.91
CA LEU A 286 12.33 16.00 23.92
C LEU A 286 11.48 15.35 22.83
N ALA A 287 10.26 14.92 23.18
CA ALA A 287 9.28 14.49 22.20
C ALA A 287 8.80 15.68 21.36
N ALA A 288 9.28 15.75 20.12
CA ALA A 288 8.79 16.70 19.14
C ALA A 288 7.43 16.24 18.57
N GLY A 289 6.40 17.09 18.68
CA GLY A 289 5.11 16.95 17.98
C GLY A 289 4.53 15.53 17.97
N ASP A 290 4.27 15.02 16.77
CA ASP A 290 3.58 13.76 16.51
C ASP A 290 4.53 12.54 16.38
N PHE A 291 5.79 12.63 16.86
CA PHE A 291 6.82 11.58 16.71
C PHE A 291 6.34 10.15 16.96
N PHE A 292 5.58 9.92 18.04
CA PHE A 292 5.07 8.57 18.36
C PHE A 292 3.99 8.10 17.39
N ILE A 293 3.15 9.02 16.92
CA ILE A 293 2.07 8.74 15.96
C ILE A 293 2.67 8.49 14.58
N GLU A 294 3.59 9.34 14.13
CA GLU A 294 4.29 9.23 12.84
C GLU A 294 5.09 7.93 12.71
N HIS A 295 5.59 7.39 13.82
CA HIS A 295 6.42 6.19 13.84
C HIS A 295 5.72 4.96 14.42
N GLY A 296 4.42 5.02 14.72
CA GLY A 296 3.64 3.88 15.22
C GLY A 296 4.16 3.30 16.54
N ILE A 297 4.70 4.16 17.41
CA ILE A 297 5.23 3.77 18.73
C ILE A 297 4.14 4.01 19.78
N GLU A 298 3.77 2.96 20.52
CA GLU A 298 2.77 3.05 21.58
C GLU A 298 3.43 3.60 22.85
N LEU A 299 3.08 4.84 23.23
CA LEU A 299 3.57 5.47 24.46
C LEU A 299 2.50 5.42 25.56
N ARG A 300 2.85 4.80 26.68
CA ARG A 300 2.00 4.65 27.87
C ARG A 300 2.58 5.44 29.04
N LEU A 301 1.95 6.56 29.36
CA LEU A 301 2.40 7.50 30.42
C LEU A 301 1.59 7.30 31.70
N GLY A 302 2.24 7.47 32.85
CA GLY A 302 1.64 7.16 34.14
C GLY A 302 1.51 5.66 34.44
N GLU A 303 2.09 4.81 33.58
CA GLU A 303 2.02 3.35 33.67
C GLU A 303 3.40 2.79 34.01
N ALA A 304 3.62 2.53 35.30
CA ALA A 304 4.84 1.89 35.78
C ALA A 304 4.75 0.36 35.64
N VAL A 305 5.80 -0.27 35.11
CA VAL A 305 5.94 -1.73 35.12
C VAL A 305 6.29 -2.19 36.53
N ALA A 306 5.40 -2.99 37.14
CA ALA A 306 5.54 -3.49 38.50
C ALA A 306 6.33 -4.81 38.56
N THR A 307 6.14 -5.70 37.60
CA THR A 307 6.83 -7.01 37.57
C THR A 307 7.20 -7.45 36.15
N ILE A 308 8.29 -8.22 36.03
CA ILE A 308 8.74 -8.84 34.79
C ILE A 308 8.80 -10.36 35.01
N ASP A 309 8.01 -11.11 34.24
CA ASP A 309 8.09 -12.57 34.19
C ASP A 309 8.95 -12.98 32.98
N ARG A 310 10.15 -13.46 33.24
CA ARG A 310 11.10 -13.85 32.19
C ARG A 310 10.75 -15.18 31.52
N ASP A 311 10.11 -16.09 32.26
CA ASP A 311 9.85 -17.45 31.80
C ASP A 311 8.61 -17.43 30.90
N ALA A 312 7.61 -16.63 31.25
CA ALA A 312 6.43 -16.34 30.41
C ALA A 312 6.65 -15.21 29.38
N ARG A 313 7.79 -14.51 29.44
CA ARG A 313 8.12 -13.31 28.65
C ARG A 313 7.03 -12.24 28.70
N LEU A 314 6.72 -11.80 29.92
CA LEU A 314 5.65 -10.84 30.19
C LEU A 314 6.16 -9.67 31.04
N VAL A 315 5.62 -8.48 30.81
CA VAL A 315 5.66 -7.36 31.76
C VAL A 315 4.25 -7.11 32.29
N ARG A 316 4.14 -6.78 33.58
CA ARG A 316 2.89 -6.39 34.22
C ARG A 316 3.00 -4.98 34.77
N ASP A 317 2.04 -4.12 34.46
CA ASP A 317 1.96 -2.77 35.03
C ASP A 317 1.41 -2.80 36.47
N ALA A 318 1.40 -1.63 37.13
CA ALA A 318 0.89 -1.47 38.49
C ALA A 318 -0.63 -1.70 38.62
N GLU A 319 -1.39 -1.65 37.53
CA GLU A 319 -2.83 -1.90 37.48
C GLU A 319 -3.17 -3.37 37.18
N GLY A 320 -2.14 -4.16 36.85
CA GLY A 320 -2.24 -5.59 36.61
C GLY A 320 -2.34 -5.98 35.14
N HIS A 321 -2.29 -5.03 34.21
CA HIS A 321 -2.31 -5.31 32.78
C HIS A 321 -1.01 -5.98 32.32
N GLU A 322 -1.14 -6.86 31.34
CA GLU A 322 -0.07 -7.75 30.92
C GLU A 322 0.31 -7.49 29.45
N ILE A 323 1.62 -7.42 29.16
CA ILE A 323 2.14 -7.39 27.79
C ILE A 323 3.22 -8.43 27.61
N HIS A 324 3.03 -9.31 26.63
CA HIS A 324 4.07 -10.22 26.17
C HIS A 324 5.12 -9.49 25.33
N TRP A 325 6.38 -9.85 25.52
CA TRP A 325 7.51 -9.24 24.81
C TRP A 325 8.40 -10.28 24.14
N ASP A 326 8.89 -9.93 22.96
CA ASP A 326 9.95 -10.66 22.26
C ASP A 326 11.32 -10.08 22.62
N LYS A 327 11.36 -8.76 22.86
CA LYS A 327 12.52 -8.01 23.34
C LYS A 327 12.09 -7.03 24.43
N LEU A 328 12.88 -6.94 25.49
CA LEU A 328 12.65 -6.05 26.61
C LEU A 328 13.89 -5.18 26.82
N VAL A 329 13.70 -3.86 26.84
CA VAL A 329 14.73 -2.85 27.10
C VAL A 329 14.37 -2.11 28.37
N LEU A 330 15.33 -2.05 29.30
CA LEU A 330 15.15 -1.34 30.57
C LEU A 330 15.99 -0.06 30.53
N ALA A 331 15.32 1.08 30.56
CA ALA A 331 15.87 2.43 30.62
C ALA A 331 15.40 3.16 31.89
N THR A 332 15.34 2.43 33.01
CA THR A 332 14.93 2.97 34.31
C THR A 332 16.07 3.80 34.93
N ALA A 333 15.73 4.96 35.50
CA ALA A 333 16.70 5.88 36.07
C ALA A 333 17.28 5.37 37.40
N ARG A 334 18.39 5.98 37.85
CA ARG A 334 18.95 5.74 39.19
C ARG A 334 18.05 6.38 40.25
N ILE A 335 17.72 5.62 41.30
CA ILE A 335 17.00 6.11 42.47
C ILE A 335 18.00 6.84 43.39
N PRO A 336 17.68 8.04 43.93
CA PRO A 336 18.56 8.71 44.88
C PRO A 336 18.80 7.83 46.11
N LEU A 337 20.06 7.64 46.48
CA LEU A 337 20.41 6.95 47.71
C LEU A 337 20.21 7.92 48.89
N PHE A 338 18.98 8.08 49.38
CA PHE A 338 18.79 8.62 50.71
C PHE A 338 19.26 7.56 51.70
N ARG A 339 20.40 7.82 52.34
CA ARG A 339 20.85 7.09 53.52
C ARG A 339 19.69 7.15 54.52
N GLN A 340 19.00 6.03 54.73
CA GLN A 340 18.13 5.93 55.90
C GLN A 340 19.07 6.02 57.10
N SER A 341 19.03 7.16 57.79
CA SER A 341 19.57 7.25 59.15
C SER A 341 18.81 6.23 60.02
N PRO A 342 19.52 5.55 60.95
CA PRO A 342 18.97 4.45 61.73
C PRO A 342 17.78 4.84 62.61
#